data_AF-A0A1Y1RY97-F1
#
_entry.id   AF-A0A1Y1RY97-F1
#
_cell.length_a   1.000
_cell.length_b   1.000
_cell.length_c   1.000
_cell.angle_alpha   90.00
_cell.angle_beta   90.00
_cell.angle_gamma   90.00
#
_symmetry.space_group_name_H-M   'P 1'
#
loop_
_entity.id
_entity.type
_entity.pdbx_description
1 polymer ?
#
loop_
_entity_poly.entity_id
_entity_poly.type
_entity_poly.pdbx_seq_one_letter_code
_entity_poly.pdbx_strand_id
1 'polypeptide(L)'
;MPPCETLPAVFSSRWKRRLLGLVVLFLIPCALFSQESPDIMVLLKGPYQEQGLPFLPRDISLHFRGEYLYRETRISIFYLQRSLAAESDWQDGGCAFETGLLYNPRLGKIMYLPFRNGESIVALVPEKADLDMCAVLSSFQRRFLYFLNTSRQWILPPFPGVVEISGSQAP
;
A
#
# COMPACT_ATOMS: atom_id res chain seq x y z
N MET A 1 -29.46 -26.45 -74.12
CA MET A 1 -29.38 -26.45 -72.65
C MET A 1 -28.33 -27.48 -72.25
N PRO A 2 -27.12 -27.06 -71.82
CA PRO A 2 -26.08 -27.99 -71.40
C PRO A 2 -26.31 -28.46 -69.94
N PRO A 3 -25.79 -29.64 -69.56
CA PRO A 3 -25.98 -30.20 -68.23
C PRO A 3 -25.03 -29.56 -67.21
N CYS A 4 -25.50 -29.54 -65.96
CA CYS A 4 -24.84 -28.96 -64.80
C CYS A 4 -23.69 -29.89 -64.34
N GLU A 5 -22.44 -29.44 -64.49
CA GLU A 5 -21.26 -30.12 -63.96
C GLU A 5 -21.17 -29.91 -62.45
N THR A 6 -21.14 -31.01 -61.69
CA THR A 6 -20.92 -31.02 -60.25
C THR A 6 -19.43 -31.25 -59.97
N LEU A 7 -18.78 -30.25 -59.37
CA LEU A 7 -17.40 -30.36 -58.87
C LEU A 7 -17.38 -31.07 -57.50
N PRO A 8 -16.55 -32.11 -57.29
CA PRO A 8 -16.38 -32.72 -55.99
C PRO A 8 -15.45 -31.88 -55.11
N ALA A 9 -15.96 -31.39 -53.98
CA ALA A 9 -15.17 -30.78 -52.93
C ALA A 9 -14.40 -31.85 -52.14
N VAL A 10 -13.21 -32.22 -52.62
CA VAL A 10 -12.24 -33.03 -51.86
C VAL A 10 -11.51 -32.12 -50.88
N PHE A 11 -12.20 -31.74 -49.80
CA PHE A 11 -11.62 -30.96 -48.71
C PHE A 11 -10.83 -31.89 -47.79
N SER A 12 -9.54 -32.02 -48.07
CA SER A 12 -8.62 -32.89 -47.34
C SER A 12 -8.50 -32.47 -45.86
N SER A 13 -8.86 -33.39 -44.96
CA SER A 13 -8.99 -33.19 -43.52
C SER A 13 -7.66 -33.00 -42.75
N ARG A 14 -6.52 -32.99 -43.44
CA ARG A 14 -5.18 -32.87 -42.82
C ARG A 14 -4.77 -31.44 -42.52
N TRP A 15 -5.31 -30.44 -43.21
CA TRP A 15 -4.96 -29.03 -42.98
C TRP A 15 -5.63 -28.41 -41.75
N LYS A 16 -6.83 -28.88 -41.37
CA LYS A 16 -7.55 -28.38 -40.19
C LYS A 16 -6.79 -28.59 -38.87
N ARG A 17 -5.98 -29.65 -38.76
CA ARG A 17 -5.20 -29.94 -37.54
C ARG A 17 -3.95 -29.07 -37.38
N ARG A 18 -3.29 -28.69 -38.49
CA ARG A 18 -2.10 -27.82 -38.44
C ARG A 18 -2.47 -26.35 -38.20
N LEU A 19 -3.61 -25.89 -38.72
CA LEU A 19 -4.12 -24.54 -38.46
C LEU A 19 -4.59 -24.36 -37.00
N LEU A 20 -5.21 -25.38 -36.41
CA LEU A 20 -5.68 -25.32 -35.01
C LEU A 20 -4.51 -25.17 -34.02
N GLY A 21 -3.39 -25.88 -34.24
CA GLY A 21 -2.21 -25.77 -33.38
C GLY A 21 -1.54 -24.40 -33.42
N LEU A 22 -1.54 -23.74 -34.59
CA LEU A 22 -0.95 -22.41 -34.77
C LEU A 22 -1.80 -21.30 -34.15
N VAL A 23 -3.14 -21.45 -34.16
CA VAL A 23 -4.07 -20.53 -33.48
C VAL A 23 -3.97 -20.65 -31.96
N VAL A 24 -3.80 -21.86 -31.41
CA VAL A 24 -3.60 -22.06 -29.97
C VAL A 24 -2.26 -21.47 -29.51
N LEU A 25 -1.19 -21.58 -30.31
CA LEU A 25 0.12 -21.00 -29.96
C LEU A 25 0.11 -19.47 -29.90
N PHE A 26 -0.71 -18.80 -30.72
CA PHE A 26 -0.85 -17.34 -30.73
C PHE A 26 -1.81 -16.79 -29.67
N LEU A 27 -2.66 -17.62 -29.06
CA LEU A 27 -3.59 -17.20 -28.00
C LEU A 27 -3.00 -17.31 -26.58
N ILE A 28 -1.83 -17.94 -26.42
CA ILE A 28 -1.18 -18.14 -25.11
C ILE A 28 -0.46 -16.91 -24.51
N PRO A 29 0.04 -15.89 -25.25
CA PRO A 29 0.84 -14.85 -24.60
C PRO A 29 0.04 -13.86 -23.74
N CYS A 30 -1.28 -13.74 -23.93
CA CYS A 30 -2.08 -12.76 -23.19
C CYS A 30 -2.41 -13.16 -21.74
N ALA A 31 -2.32 -14.45 -21.39
CA ALA A 31 -2.70 -14.92 -20.06
C ALA A 31 -1.59 -14.81 -19.01
N LEU A 32 -0.36 -14.48 -19.42
CA LEU A 32 0.82 -14.49 -18.52
C LEU A 32 1.22 -13.11 -18.00
N PHE A 33 0.57 -12.03 -18.45
CA PHE A 33 0.77 -10.68 -17.93
C PHE A 33 -0.44 -10.24 -17.10
N SER A 34 -0.74 -10.97 -16.03
CA SER A 34 -1.45 -10.35 -14.92
C SER A 34 -0.44 -9.47 -14.20
N GLN A 35 -0.28 -8.24 -14.71
CA GLN A 35 0.55 -7.24 -14.06
C GLN A 35 -0.21 -6.83 -12.80
N GLU A 36 0.15 -7.42 -11.66
CA GLU A 36 -0.41 -7.05 -10.36
C GLU A 36 -0.21 -5.55 -10.22
N SER A 37 -1.31 -4.80 -10.23
CA SER A 37 -1.27 -3.35 -10.09
C SER A 37 -0.57 -3.03 -8.78
N PRO A 38 0.38 -2.08 -8.75
CA PRO A 38 1.04 -1.71 -7.51
C PRO A 38 -0.02 -1.34 -6.49
N ASP A 39 0.18 -1.79 -5.26
CA ASP A 39 -0.77 -1.53 -4.20
C ASP A 39 -0.54 -0.10 -3.69
N ILE A 40 -1.56 0.74 -3.74
CA ILE A 40 -1.40 2.19 -3.57
C ILE A 40 -2.17 2.66 -2.34
N MET A 41 -1.48 3.42 -1.51
CA MET A 41 -2.07 4.19 -0.42
C MET A 41 -2.17 5.67 -0.83
N VAL A 42 -3.37 6.25 -0.72
CA VAL A 42 -3.68 7.62 -1.19
C VAL A 42 -4.08 8.52 -0.02
N LEU A 43 -3.49 9.71 0.05
CA LEU A 43 -3.87 10.73 1.04
C LEU A 43 -5.26 11.27 0.72
N LEU A 44 -6.20 11.08 1.65
CA LEU A 44 -7.56 11.62 1.57
C LEU A 44 -7.65 13.03 2.16
N LYS A 45 -6.97 13.28 3.29
CA LYS A 45 -7.06 14.54 4.05
C LYS A 45 -5.76 14.85 4.79
N GLY A 46 -5.46 16.14 4.96
CA GLY A 46 -4.30 16.63 5.73
C GLY A 46 -3.13 17.11 4.85
N PRO A 47 -1.95 17.39 5.45
CA PRO A 47 -1.68 17.32 6.89
C PRO A 47 -2.38 18.46 7.65
N TYR A 48 -3.10 18.11 8.73
CA TYR A 48 -3.66 19.09 9.66
C TYR A 48 -2.81 19.14 10.93
N GLN A 49 -2.54 20.35 11.41
CA GLN A 49 -1.91 20.52 12.71
C GLN A 49 -2.99 20.38 13.80
N GLU A 50 -2.79 19.44 14.71
CA GLU A 50 -3.71 19.11 15.79
C GLU A 50 -2.93 19.02 17.12
N GLN A 51 -3.66 18.97 18.24
CA GLN A 51 -3.09 18.84 19.57
C GLN A 51 -3.69 17.65 20.30
N GLY A 52 -2.82 16.84 20.91
CA GLY A 52 -3.17 15.66 21.69
C GLY A 52 -3.52 14.44 20.84
N LEU A 53 -2.92 13.31 21.16
CA LEU A 53 -3.16 12.06 20.43
C LEU A 53 -4.41 11.35 20.95
N PRO A 54 -5.29 10.84 20.07
CA PRO A 54 -6.56 10.25 20.48
C PRO A 54 -6.41 8.99 21.35
N PHE A 55 -5.24 8.35 21.30
CA PHE A 55 -4.91 7.15 22.07
C PHE A 55 -4.14 7.43 23.37
N LEU A 56 -3.78 8.68 23.65
CA LEU A 56 -3.08 9.09 24.88
C LEU A 56 -3.96 10.07 25.67
N PRO A 57 -4.56 9.66 26.81
CA PRO A 57 -5.61 10.42 27.49
C PRO A 57 -5.14 11.74 28.13
N ARG A 58 -3.84 12.02 28.17
CA ARG A 58 -3.25 13.25 28.75
C ARG A 58 -2.19 13.89 27.86
N ASP A 59 -2.12 13.49 26.60
CA ASP A 59 -1.16 14.07 25.69
C ASP A 59 -1.63 15.46 25.21
N ILE A 60 -0.73 16.42 25.29
CA ILE A 60 -0.92 17.80 24.80
C ILE A 60 0.07 18.13 23.68
N SER A 61 0.73 17.12 23.12
CA SER A 61 1.72 17.28 22.08
C SER A 61 1.09 17.77 20.78
N LEU A 62 1.76 18.74 20.16
CA LEU A 62 1.45 19.15 18.80
C LEU A 62 1.89 18.05 17.83
N HIS A 63 1.02 17.75 16.88
CA HIS A 63 1.31 16.76 15.85
C HIS A 63 0.62 17.16 14.54
N PHE A 64 1.04 16.52 13.45
CA PHE A 64 0.41 16.66 12.15
C PHE A 64 -0.27 15.34 11.78
N ARG A 65 -1.52 15.42 11.34
CA ARG A 65 -2.33 14.25 11.01
C ARG A 65 -2.71 14.23 9.54
N GLY A 66 -2.56 13.07 8.91
CA GLY A 66 -3.10 12.77 7.59
C GLY A 66 -3.95 11.50 7.61
N GLU A 67 -5.02 11.48 6.82
CA GLU A 67 -5.85 10.28 6.62
C GLU A 67 -5.56 9.69 5.24
N TYR A 68 -5.24 8.40 5.20
CA TYR A 68 -4.93 7.65 3.99
C TYR A 68 -5.98 6.56 3.73
N LEU A 69 -6.25 6.26 2.46
CA LEU A 69 -7.01 5.10 2.03
C LEU A 69 -6.06 4.04 1.48
N TYR A 70 -6.19 2.81 1.97
CA TYR A 70 -5.43 1.65 1.51
C TYR A 70 -6.30 0.40 1.64
N ARG A 71 -6.52 -0.33 0.54
CA ARG A 71 -7.40 -1.53 0.49
C ARG A 71 -8.75 -1.31 1.22
N GLU A 72 -9.43 -0.22 0.89
CA GLU A 72 -10.71 0.20 1.51
C GLU A 72 -10.64 0.56 3.01
N THR A 73 -9.45 0.45 3.61
CA THR A 73 -9.19 0.78 5.01
C THR A 73 -8.68 2.20 5.13
N ARG A 74 -9.23 2.95 6.09
CA ARG A 74 -8.71 4.27 6.46
C ARG A 74 -7.61 4.11 7.51
N ILE A 75 -6.45 4.68 7.22
CA ILE A 75 -5.29 4.69 8.11
C ILE A 75 -5.03 6.15 8.49
N SER A 76 -4.98 6.45 9.79
CA SER A 76 -4.56 7.78 10.24
C SER A 76 -3.06 7.75 10.52
N ILE A 77 -2.29 8.60 9.86
CA ILE A 77 -0.86 8.78 10.11
C ILE A 77 -0.64 10.09 10.84
N PHE A 78 0.12 10.02 11.93
CA PHE A 78 0.48 11.14 12.78
C PHE A 78 2.00 11.34 12.68
N TYR A 79 2.43 12.58 12.50
CA TYR A 79 3.81 12.99 12.60
C TYR A 79 3.97 13.83 13.87
N LEU A 80 4.83 13.39 14.77
CA LEU A 80 5.13 14.06 16.00
C LEU A 80 6.54 14.64 15.93
N GLN A 81 6.67 15.92 16.29
CA GLN A 81 7.97 16.59 16.40
C GLN A 81 8.77 16.16 17.64
N ARG A 82 8.15 15.37 18.51
CA ARG A 82 8.76 14.79 19.71
C ARG A 82 8.32 13.34 19.85
N SER A 83 9.24 12.52 20.29
CA SER A 83 9.06 11.09 20.47
C SER A 83 8.12 10.89 21.63
N LEU A 84 7.23 9.92 21.47
CA LEU A 84 6.46 9.41 22.60
C LEU A 84 7.44 8.78 23.56
N ALA A 85 7.37 9.16 24.84
CA ALA A 85 8.04 8.39 25.87
C ALA A 85 7.56 6.94 25.71
N ALA A 86 8.50 6.01 25.57
CA ALA A 86 8.16 4.59 25.49
C ALA A 86 7.44 4.22 26.78
N GLU A 87 6.11 4.19 26.73
CA GLU A 87 5.30 3.66 27.81
C GLU A 87 5.60 2.15 27.91
N SER A 88 5.53 1.59 29.11
CA SER A 88 5.76 0.16 29.37
C SER A 88 4.88 -0.78 28.53
N ASP A 89 3.85 -0.23 27.91
CA ASP A 89 2.77 -0.96 27.26
C ASP A 89 3.03 -1.17 25.76
N TRP A 90 4.08 -0.56 25.21
CA TRP A 90 4.51 -0.80 23.83
C TRP A 90 5.21 -2.15 23.71
N GLN A 91 4.70 -3.00 22.83
CA GLN A 91 5.32 -4.26 22.45
C GLN A 91 6.17 -4.07 21.21
N ASP A 92 7.07 -5.01 20.92
CA ASP A 92 7.79 -5.04 19.64
C ASP A 92 6.78 -5.22 18.50
N GLY A 93 6.82 -4.33 17.51
CA GLY A 93 5.94 -4.40 16.34
C GLY A 93 6.38 -5.42 15.29
N GLY A 94 7.55 -6.04 15.43
CA GLY A 94 8.02 -7.13 14.56
C GLY A 94 8.45 -6.68 13.17
N CYS A 95 8.73 -5.39 12.97
CA CYS A 95 9.25 -4.87 11.71
C CYS A 95 10.78 -4.90 11.69
N ALA A 96 11.40 -4.83 10.50
CA ALA A 96 12.87 -4.80 10.35
C ALA A 96 13.53 -3.53 10.94
N PHE A 97 12.72 -2.52 11.25
CA PHE A 97 13.11 -1.27 11.90
C PHE A 97 12.47 -1.25 13.29
N GLU A 98 13.10 -0.55 14.24
CA GLU A 98 12.56 -0.43 15.60
C GLU A 98 11.12 0.11 15.53
N THR A 99 10.14 -0.72 15.87
CA THR A 99 8.73 -0.32 15.95
C THR A 99 8.15 -0.68 17.30
N GLY A 100 7.29 0.20 17.78
CA GLY A 100 6.38 -0.12 18.87
C GLY A 100 5.02 -0.51 18.31
N LEU A 101 4.39 -1.53 18.89
CA LEU A 101 2.99 -1.86 18.70
C LEU A 101 2.24 -1.66 20.01
N LEU A 102 1.19 -0.86 19.96
CA LEU A 102 0.23 -0.68 21.04
C LEU A 102 -1.16 -1.08 20.55
N TYR A 103 -1.83 -1.91 21.33
CA TYR A 103 -3.21 -2.30 21.06
C TYR A 103 -4.17 -1.46 21.90
N ASN A 104 -5.08 -0.74 21.25
CA ASN A 104 -6.12 0.05 21.92
C ASN A 104 -7.51 -0.55 21.61
N PRO A 105 -8.26 -1.04 22.61
CA PRO A 105 -9.56 -1.68 22.40
C PRO A 105 -10.62 -0.81 21.72
N ARG A 106 -10.47 0.51 21.73
CA ARG A 106 -11.43 1.46 21.15
C ARG A 106 -11.02 1.94 19.76
N LEU A 107 -9.71 2.05 19.52
CA LEU A 107 -9.15 2.70 18.33
C LEU A 107 -8.53 1.71 17.35
N GLY A 108 -8.09 0.55 17.83
CA GLY A 108 -7.46 -0.50 17.05
C GLY A 108 -5.95 -0.61 17.30
N LYS A 109 -5.22 -0.98 16.24
CA LYS A 109 -3.78 -1.18 16.27
C LYS A 109 -3.07 0.17 16.06
N ILE A 110 -2.13 0.49 16.93
CA ILE A 110 -1.31 1.68 16.85
C ILE A 110 0.13 1.22 16.66
N MET A 111 0.73 1.56 15.53
CA MET A 111 2.16 1.34 15.31
C MET A 111 2.93 2.64 15.43
N TYR A 112 3.99 2.59 16.21
CA TYR A 112 4.94 3.67 16.42
C TYR A 112 6.23 3.37 15.66
N LEU A 113 6.70 4.37 14.95
CA LEU A 113 7.97 4.37 14.22
C LEU A 113 8.80 5.57 14.72
N PRO A 114 9.86 5.34 15.51
CA PRO A 114 10.82 6.39 15.84
C PRO A 114 11.41 6.96 14.55
N PHE A 115 11.50 8.29 14.51
CA PHE A 115 12.02 9.07 13.40
C PHE A 115 13.20 9.93 13.89
N ARG A 116 13.87 10.59 12.95
CA ARG A 116 15.13 11.31 13.20
C ARG A 116 15.00 12.30 14.37
N ASN A 117 16.09 12.52 15.11
CA ASN A 117 16.18 13.55 16.15
C ASN A 117 15.07 13.49 17.22
N GLY A 118 14.57 12.29 17.50
CA GLY A 118 13.49 12.11 18.46
C GLY A 118 12.14 12.60 17.96
N GLU A 119 11.93 12.69 16.64
CA GLU A 119 10.59 12.79 16.05
C GLU A 119 9.99 11.38 15.91
N SER A 120 8.71 11.26 15.56
CA SER A 120 8.13 9.94 15.30
C SER A 120 6.95 9.97 14.34
N ILE A 121 6.74 8.87 13.66
CA ILE A 121 5.55 8.59 12.85
C ILE A 121 4.71 7.57 13.62
N VAL A 122 3.41 7.81 13.74
CA VAL A 122 2.47 6.85 14.30
C VAL A 122 1.40 6.55 13.27
N ALA A 123 1.07 5.27 13.07
CA ALA A 123 -0.07 4.85 12.27
C ALA A 123 -1.14 4.24 13.19
N LEU A 124 -2.36 4.75 13.09
CA LEU A 124 -3.55 4.18 13.71
C LEU A 124 -4.40 3.49 12.64
N VAL A 125 -4.70 2.23 12.90
CA VAL A 125 -5.46 1.37 11.99
C VAL A 125 -6.57 0.64 12.77
N PRO A 126 -7.79 0.52 12.19
CA PRO A 126 -8.86 -0.26 12.80
C PRO A 126 -8.41 -1.69 13.14
N GLU A 127 -8.85 -2.22 14.29
CA GLU A 127 -8.47 -3.57 14.76
C GLU A 127 -8.67 -4.66 13.70
N LYS A 128 -9.80 -4.58 12.99
CA LYS A 128 -10.23 -5.59 12.00
C LYS A 128 -9.48 -5.52 10.68
N ALA A 129 -8.61 -4.52 10.49
CA ALA A 129 -7.83 -4.43 9.27
C ALA A 129 -6.68 -5.45 9.31
N ASP A 130 -6.64 -6.29 8.29
CA ASP A 130 -5.57 -7.22 8.03
C ASP A 130 -4.63 -6.63 6.99
N LEU A 131 -3.67 -5.83 7.47
CA LEU A 131 -2.71 -5.10 6.64
C LEU A 131 -1.29 -5.41 7.13
N ASP A 132 -0.36 -5.59 6.19
CA ASP A 132 1.07 -5.58 6.50
C ASP A 132 1.49 -4.14 6.83
N MET A 133 1.39 -3.82 8.11
CA MET A 133 1.73 -2.50 8.61
C MET A 133 3.23 -2.18 8.51
N CYS A 134 4.10 -3.19 8.46
CA CYS A 134 5.52 -2.97 8.22
C CYS A 134 5.76 -2.51 6.77
N ALA A 135 5.09 -3.14 5.79
CA ALA A 135 5.12 -2.68 4.40
C ALA A 135 4.54 -1.27 4.26
N VAL A 136 3.39 -0.99 4.90
CA VAL A 136 2.76 0.34 4.88
C VAL A 136 3.69 1.42 5.45
N LEU A 137 4.21 1.22 6.67
CA LEU A 137 5.05 2.21 7.34
C LEU A 137 6.39 2.41 6.64
N SER A 138 7.01 1.33 6.16
CA SER A 138 8.30 1.44 5.45
C SER A 138 8.16 2.18 4.12
N SER A 139 7.12 1.90 3.34
CA SER A 139 6.82 2.62 2.11
C SER A 139 6.49 4.09 2.37
N PHE A 140 5.69 4.37 3.40
CA PHE A 140 5.40 5.73 3.83
C PHE A 140 6.67 6.47 4.24
N GLN A 141 7.48 5.89 5.13
CA GLN A 141 8.72 6.51 5.63
C GLN A 141 9.69 6.81 4.49
N ARG A 142 9.86 5.88 3.55
CA ARG A 142 10.72 6.09 2.36
C ARG A 142 10.28 7.31 1.56
N ARG A 143 8.98 7.41 1.28
CA ARG A 143 8.43 8.52 0.48
C ARG A 143 8.44 9.83 1.25
N PHE A 144 8.15 9.79 2.55
CA PHE A 144 8.24 10.91 3.46
C PHE A 144 9.66 11.48 3.50
N LEU A 145 10.68 10.62 3.70
CA LEU A 145 12.09 11.02 3.69
C LEU A 145 12.53 11.61 2.35
N TYR A 146 12.07 11.05 1.23
CA TYR A 146 12.34 11.60 -0.09
C TYR A 146 11.86 13.05 -0.19
N PHE A 147 10.62 13.34 0.21
CA PHE A 147 10.10 14.70 0.15
C PHE A 147 10.71 15.61 1.21
N LEU A 148 11.04 15.09 2.40
CA LEU A 148 11.70 15.85 3.45
C LEU A 148 13.08 16.33 3.00
N ASN A 149 13.85 15.48 2.33
CA ASN A 149 15.18 15.82 1.84
C ASN A 149 15.14 16.70 0.58
N THR A 150 14.04 16.68 -0.17
CA THR A 150 13.89 17.47 -1.42
C THR A 150 13.25 18.83 -1.17
N SER A 151 12.39 18.97 -0.16
CA SER A 151 11.74 20.23 0.20
C SER A 151 12.73 21.18 0.85
N ARG A 152 12.80 22.42 0.33
CA ARG A 152 13.57 23.51 0.95
C ARG A 152 12.79 24.23 2.06
N GLN A 153 11.50 23.98 2.19
CA GLN A 153 10.60 24.64 3.13
C GLN A 153 10.08 23.63 4.16
N TRP A 154 10.44 23.86 5.42
CA TRP A 154 10.18 22.96 6.56
C TRP A 154 8.93 23.35 7.36
N ILE A 155 8.05 24.18 6.80
CA ILE A 155 6.91 24.75 7.52
C ILE A 155 5.89 23.65 7.86
N LEU A 156 5.73 22.65 6.99
CA LEU A 156 4.82 21.52 7.17
C LEU A 156 5.55 20.21 6.85
N PRO A 157 5.30 19.13 7.61
CA PRO A 157 5.85 17.83 7.27
C PRO A 157 5.29 17.37 5.91
N PRO A 158 6.12 16.79 5.03
CA PRO A 158 5.73 16.51 3.66
C PRO A 158 4.98 15.17 3.56
N PHE A 159 3.71 15.18 3.93
CA PHE A 159 2.83 14.02 3.78
C PHE A 159 2.70 13.67 2.29
N PRO A 160 3.17 12.49 1.85
CA PRO A 160 3.08 12.09 0.45
C PRO A 160 1.62 11.97 0.03
N GLY A 161 1.25 12.51 -1.13
CA GLY A 161 -0.11 12.34 -1.66
C GLY A 161 -0.41 10.90 -2.08
N VAL A 162 0.62 10.19 -2.56
CA VAL A 162 0.55 8.80 -3.04
C VAL A 162 1.77 8.05 -2.52
N VAL A 163 1.52 6.84 -2.01
CA VAL A 163 2.54 5.93 -1.51
C VAL A 163 2.33 4.57 -2.17
N GLU A 164 3.35 4.10 -2.89
CA GLU A 164 3.38 2.75 -3.47
C GLU A 164 3.85 1.76 -2.41
N ILE A 165 3.01 0.77 -2.12
CA ILE A 165 3.33 -0.32 -1.22
C ILE A 165 3.99 -1.40 -2.06
N SER A 166 5.32 -1.49 -1.96
CA SER A 166 6.06 -2.60 -2.57
C SER A 166 5.64 -3.86 -1.82
N GLY A 167 4.93 -4.75 -2.51
CA GLY A 167 4.23 -5.88 -1.91
C GLY A 167 5.10 -6.63 -0.90
N SER A 168 4.52 -6.86 0.28
CA SER A 168 4.91 -7.99 1.11
C SER A 168 4.90 -9.23 0.22
N GLN A 169 6.02 -9.94 0.10
CA GLN A 169 5.94 -11.30 -0.37
C GLN A 169 5.06 -12.04 0.65
N ALA A 170 3.80 -12.28 0.32
CA ALA A 170 3.03 -13.27 1.05
C ALA A 170 3.75 -14.62 0.85
N PRO A 171 4.04 -15.38 1.92
CA PRO A 171 4.56 -16.73 1.79
C PRO A 171 3.58 -17.66 1.07
#